data_AF-A0A2V7ICH2-F1
#
_entry.id   AF-A0A2V7ICH2-F1
#
_cell.length_a   1.000
_cell.length_b   1.000
_cell.length_c   1.000
_cell.angle_alpha   90.00
_cell.angle_beta   90.00
_cell.angle_gamma   90.00
#
_symmetry.space_group_name_H-M   'P 1'
#
loop_
_entity.id
_entity.type
_entity.pdbx_description
1 polymer ?
#
loop_
_entity_poly.entity_id
_entity_poly.type
_entity_poly.pdbx_seq_one_letter_code
_entity_poly.pdbx_strand_id
1 'polypeptide(L)' 'PELTVATLSQEHGLIRAESPAALDGRFTVGAQVEIIPNHSCLTVAHFDQYHVVRGAGEERRVVDRWKVERGR' A
#
# COMPACT_ATOMS: atom_id res chain seq x y z
N PRO A 1 12.60 -9.63 4.09
CA PRO A 1 12.16 -8.24 3.82
C PRO A 1 12.23 -7.45 5.13
N GLU A 2 12.82 -6.26 5.10
CA GLU A 2 13.04 -5.48 6.32
C GLU A 2 11.73 -5.11 7.03
N LEU A 3 10.64 -4.94 6.26
CA LEU A 3 9.27 -4.72 6.74
C LEU A 3 8.29 -5.63 6.01
N THR A 4 7.27 -6.14 6.71
CA THR A 4 6.20 -6.94 6.11
C THR A 4 4.88 -6.70 6.84
N VAL A 5 3.77 -6.61 6.10
CA VAL A 5 2.43 -6.66 6.70
C VAL A 5 2.18 -8.09 7.17
N ALA A 6 2.34 -8.33 8.47
CA ALA A 6 2.38 -9.68 9.05
C ALA A 6 0.98 -10.23 9.37
N THR A 7 0.06 -9.36 9.75
CA THR A 7 -1.33 -9.73 10.05
C THR A 7 -2.30 -8.64 9.58
N LEU A 8 -3.53 -9.05 9.29
CA LEU A 8 -4.61 -8.20 8.80
C LEU A 8 -5.89 -8.49 9.59
N SER A 9 -6.61 -7.43 9.94
CA SER A 9 -8.05 -7.44 10.19
C SER A 9 -8.77 -6.86 8.94
N GLN A 10 -10.06 -6.55 9.04
CA GLN A 10 -10.81 -5.99 7.90
C GLN A 10 -10.22 -4.66 7.40
N GLU A 11 -9.76 -3.79 8.30
CA GLU A 11 -9.32 -2.43 7.97
C GLU A 11 -8.00 -2.03 8.66
N HIS A 12 -7.41 -2.92 9.45
CA HIS A 12 -6.13 -2.68 10.12
C HIS A 12 -5.12 -3.74 9.74
N GLY A 13 -3.87 -3.33 9.50
CA GLY A 13 -2.74 -4.22 9.32
C GLY A 13 -1.66 -3.97 10.36
N LEU A 14 -0.92 -5.02 10.73
CA LEU A 14 0.25 -4.91 11.60
C LEU A 14 1.51 -5.15 10.79
N ILE A 15 2.39 -4.15 10.73
CA ILE A 15 3.71 -4.27 10.11
C ILE A 15 4.69 -4.84 11.14
N ARG A 16 5.41 -5.90 10.74
CA ARG A 16 6.52 -6.44 11.50
C ARG A 16 7.83 -6.08 10.80
N ALA A 17 8.82 -5.72 11.61
CA ALA A 17 10.20 -5.53 11.17
C ALA A 17 11.10 -6.66 11.72
N GLU A 18 12.29 -6.81 11.15
CA GLU A 18 13.28 -7.78 11.63
C GLU A 18 13.81 -7.43 13.03
N SER A 19 13.78 -6.15 13.43
CA SER A 19 14.12 -5.68 14.79
C SER A 19 13.44 -4.33 15.13
N PRO A 20 13.32 -3.95 16.42
CA PRO A 20 12.78 -2.65 16.82
C PRO A 20 13.54 -1.46 16.21
N ALA A 21 14.87 -1.56 16.13
CA ALA A 21 15.73 -0.53 15.55
C ALA A 21 15.42 -0.21 14.08
N ALA A 22 14.79 -1.14 13.35
CA ALA A 22 14.36 -0.92 11.97
C ALA A 22 13.07 -0.07 11.87
N LEU A 23 12.41 0.23 12.99
CA LEU A 23 11.20 1.06 13.07
C LEU A 23 11.44 2.40 13.77
N ASP A 24 12.36 2.45 14.73
CA ASP A 24 12.60 3.60 15.60
C ASP A 24 12.80 4.90 14.80
N GLY A 25 11.89 5.86 15.00
CA GLY A 25 11.92 7.19 14.38
C GLY A 25 11.66 7.23 12.87
N ARG A 26 11.44 6.09 12.19
CA ARG A 26 11.21 6.05 10.73
C ARG A 26 9.80 6.44 10.32
N PHE A 27 8.81 6.17 11.14
CA PHE A 27 7.40 6.40 10.81
C PHE A 27 6.70 7.17 11.93
N THR A 28 5.94 8.17 11.56
CA THR A 28 5.05 8.90 12.46
C THR A 28 3.60 8.60 12.13
N VAL A 29 2.69 8.78 13.08
CA VAL A 29 1.26 8.75 12.77
C VAL A 29 0.95 9.78 11.68
N GLY A 30 0.18 9.36 10.67
CA GLY A 30 -0.12 10.16 9.48
C GLY A 30 0.89 9.99 8.33
N ALA A 31 2.03 9.34 8.55
CA ALA A 31 2.94 8.99 7.47
C ALA A 31 2.28 7.99 6.51
N GLN A 32 2.47 8.21 5.21
CA GLN A 32 1.99 7.30 4.17
C GLN A 32 3.05 6.27 3.85
N VAL A 33 2.62 5.03 3.59
CA VAL A 33 3.48 3.92 3.17
C VAL A 33 2.93 3.30 1.89
N GLU A 34 3.83 2.70 1.09
CA GLU A 34 3.46 1.97 -0.11
C GLU A 34 3.52 0.47 0.16
N ILE A 35 2.41 -0.23 -0.04
CA ILE A 35 2.29 -1.68 0.19
C ILE A 35 2.27 -2.37 -1.16
N ILE A 36 3.23 -3.26 -1.39
CA ILE A 36 3.25 -4.11 -2.59
C ILE A 36 2.38 -5.35 -2.33
N PRO A 37 1.31 -5.58 -3.10
CA PRO A 37 0.44 -6.72 -2.88
C PRO A 37 1.11 -8.02 -3.30
N ASN A 38 0.80 -9.12 -2.58
CA ASN A 38 1.24 -10.45 -2.98
C ASN A 38 0.61 -10.89 -4.32
N HIS A 39 -0.65 -10.51 -4.57
CA HIS A 39 -1.36 -10.87 -5.78
C HIS A 39 -2.21 -9.69 -6.27
N SER A 40 -1.82 -9.08 -7.39
CA SER A 40 -2.47 -7.89 -7.96
C SER A 40 -3.97 -8.10 -8.20
N CYS A 41 -4.36 -9.23 -8.81
CA CYS A 41 -5.76 -9.52 -9.13
C CYS A 41 -6.67 -9.60 -7.89
N LEU A 42 -6.19 -10.19 -6.78
CA LEU A 42 -7.00 -10.28 -5.57
C LEU A 42 -7.10 -8.92 -4.88
N THR A 43 -6.00 -8.16 -4.84
CA THR A 43 -5.98 -6.83 -4.22
C THR A 43 -6.88 -5.84 -4.96
N VAL A 44 -6.79 -5.74 -6.29
CA VAL A 44 -7.62 -4.79 -7.05
C VAL A 44 -9.12 -5.05 -6.86
N ALA A 45 -9.52 -6.30 -6.66
CA ALA A 45 -10.92 -6.65 -6.43
C ALA A 45 -11.51 -5.98 -5.18
N HIS A 46 -10.72 -5.37 -4.30
CA HIS A 46 -11.21 -4.61 -3.15
C HIS A 46 -11.31 -3.08 -3.39
N PHE A 47 -11.00 -2.57 -4.59
CA PHE A 47 -11.00 -1.14 -4.91
C PHE A 47 -11.88 -0.80 -6.11
N ASP A 48 -12.49 0.40 -6.12
CA ASP A 48 -13.37 0.83 -7.22
C ASP A 48 -12.60 1.36 -8.44
N GLN A 49 -11.39 1.89 -8.22
CA GLN A 49 -10.56 2.46 -9.28
C GLN A 49 -9.08 2.35 -8.94
N TYR A 50 -8.24 2.37 -9.98
CA TYR A 50 -6.83 2.65 -9.88
C TYR A 50 -6.57 4.16 -9.92
N HIS A 51 -5.58 4.61 -9.15
CA HIS A 51 -4.91 5.89 -9.38
C HIS A 51 -3.65 5.63 -10.21
N VAL A 52 -3.64 6.06 -11.48
CA VAL A 52 -2.47 5.91 -12.34
C VAL A 52 -1.51 7.04 -12.02
N VAL A 53 -0.30 6.70 -11.61
CA VAL A 53 0.73 7.66 -11.18
C VAL A 53 1.90 7.71 -12.14
N ARG A 54 2.50 8.89 -12.28
CA ARG A 54 3.78 9.09 -12.99
C ARG A 54 4.73 9.88 -12.10
N GLY A 55 6.02 9.54 -12.16
CA GLY A 55 7.05 10.08 -11.27
C GLY A 55 7.21 9.23 -10.00
N ALA A 56 8.17 9.61 -9.16
CA ALA A 56 8.49 8.96 -7.89
C ALA A 56 8.77 10.02 -6.82
N GLY A 57 8.72 9.63 -5.54
CA GLY A 57 8.96 10.56 -4.43
C GLY A 57 8.02 11.77 -4.48
N GLU A 58 8.59 12.97 -4.33
CA GLU A 58 7.87 14.25 -4.34
C GLU A 58 7.29 14.63 -5.72
N GLU A 59 7.84 14.09 -6.81
CA GLU A 59 7.35 14.35 -8.17
C GLU A 59 6.16 13.46 -8.56
N ARG A 60 5.80 12.49 -7.71
CA ARG A 60 4.71 11.56 -7.95
C ARG A 60 3.39 12.32 -8.05
N ARG A 61 2.74 12.22 -9.21
CA ARG A 61 1.40 12.78 -9.44
C ARG A 61 0.47 11.78 -10.08
N VAL A 62 -0.82 11.88 -9.75
CA VAL A 62 -1.88 11.13 -10.43
C VAL A 62 -2.09 11.74 -11.81
N VAL A 63 -1.97 10.92 -12.85
CA VAL A 63 -2.14 11.32 -14.25
C VAL A 63 -3.43 10.80 -14.87
N ASP A 64 -4.04 9.77 -14.27
CA ASP A 64 -5.31 9.20 -14.72
C ASP A 64 -6.00 8.41 -13.59
N ARG A 65 -7.28 8.07 -13.78
CA ARG A 65 -8.08 7.23 -12.90
C ARG A 65 -8.81 6.18 -13.72
N TRP A 66 -8.53 4.90 -13.46
CA TRP A 66 -9.14 3.80 -14.20
C TRP A 66 -10.14 3.07 -13.33
N LYS A 67 -11.42 3.08 -13.73
CA LYS A 67 -12.46 2.31 -13.07
C LYS A 67 -12.13 0.82 -13.16
N VAL A 68 -12.21 0.12 -12.03
CA VAL A 68 -12.09 -1.35 -12.00
C VAL A 68 -13.41 -1.90 -12.47
N GLU A 69 -13.41 -2.54 -13.65
CA GLU A 69 -14.61 -3.22 -14.14
C GLU A 69 -14.87 -4.49 -13.32
N ARG A 70 -16.11 -4.62 -12.87
CA ARG A 70 -16.57 -5.75 -12.06
C ARG A 70 -17.72 -6.42 -12.82
N GLY A 71 -17.49 -7.65 -13.25
CA GLY A 71 -18.52 -8.51 -13.80
C GLY A 71 -19.30 -9.23 -12.72
N ARG A 72 -20.51 -9.66 -13.06
CA ARG A 72 -21.13 -10.86 -12.48
C ARG A 72 -20.94 -12.01 -13.45
#